data_AF-A0A388Q5F4-F1
#
_entry.id   AF-A0A388Q5F4-F1
#
_cell.length_a   1.000
_cell.length_b   1.000
_cell.length_c   1.000
_cell.angle_alpha   90.00
_cell.angle_beta   90.00
_cell.angle_gamma   90.00
#
_symmetry.space_group_name_H-M   'P 1'
#
loop_
_entity.id
_entity.type
_entity.pdbx_description
1 polymer ?
#
loop_
_entity_poly.entity_id
_entity_poly.type
_entity_poly.pdbx_seq_one_letter_code
_entity_poly.pdbx_strand_id
1 'polypeptide(L)'
;MVDLTCQPYNSNGVHVAGTFQGNDPSTDRMYSFGNNVFEIISYMVAGSYTYKFYNGNTGIDAETVPSGCATSGERPINLTNDIVLSNVCFSSCGTCYPTLVNDPIFNSSVNIYPIR
;
A
#
# COMPACT_ATOMS: atom_id res chain seq x y z
N MET A 1 3.17 -1.40 2.62
CA MET A 1 1.84 -2.06 2.71
C MET A 1 0.94 -1.49 1.62
N VAL A 2 -0.07 -2.23 1.18
CA VAL A 2 -1.03 -1.79 0.14
C VAL A 2 -2.46 -2.06 0.58
N ASP A 3 -3.33 -1.08 0.38
CA ASP A 3 -4.76 -1.15 0.70
C ASP A 3 -5.56 -1.40 -0.58
N LEU A 4 -6.36 -2.47 -0.58
CA LEU A 4 -7.24 -2.81 -1.70
C LEU A 4 -8.70 -2.46 -1.43
N THR A 5 -9.06 -1.74 -0.37
CA THR A 5 -10.47 -1.51 0.01
C THR A 5 -11.34 -0.89 -1.11
N CYS A 6 -10.74 -0.13 -2.03
CA CYS A 6 -11.45 0.44 -3.18
C CYS A 6 -11.74 -0.55 -4.32
N GLN A 7 -11.28 -1.80 -4.25
CA GLN A 7 -11.48 -2.81 -5.30
C GLN A 7 -11.49 -4.25 -4.75
N PRO A 8 -12.14 -5.21 -5.44
CA PRO A 8 -12.02 -6.61 -5.05
C PRO A 8 -10.58 -7.11 -5.22
N TYR A 9 -10.09 -7.90 -4.26
CA TYR A 9 -8.81 -8.58 -4.40
C TYR A 9 -8.98 -9.92 -5.13
N ASN A 10 -7.93 -10.33 -5.84
CA ASN A 10 -7.91 -11.54 -6.66
C ASN A 10 -7.78 -12.80 -5.78
N SER A 11 -8.40 -13.90 -6.20
CA SER A 11 -8.29 -15.20 -5.53
C SER A 11 -6.85 -15.75 -5.49
N ASN A 12 -6.01 -15.35 -6.45
CA ASN A 12 -4.59 -15.68 -6.49
C ASN A 12 -3.77 -14.89 -5.44
N GLY A 13 -4.40 -13.98 -4.70
CA GLY A 13 -3.80 -13.18 -3.63
C GLY A 13 -3.25 -11.85 -4.11
N VAL A 14 -2.62 -11.13 -3.19
CA VAL A 14 -1.93 -9.86 -3.44
C VAL A 14 -0.44 -10.10 -3.29
N HIS A 15 0.35 -9.58 -4.22
CA HIS A 15 1.79 -9.81 -4.28
C HIS A 15 2.54 -8.50 -4.47
N VAL A 16 3.85 -8.53 -4.16
CA VAL A 16 4.77 -7.45 -4.49
C VAL A 16 5.88 -8.02 -5.36
N ALA A 17 6.28 -7.31 -6.41
CA ALA A 17 7.43 -7.67 -7.23
C ALA A 17 8.33 -6.45 -7.43
N GLY A 18 9.64 -6.64 -7.39
CA GLY A 18 10.61 -5.56 -7.60
C GLY A 18 12.00 -6.03 -7.99
N THR A 19 12.94 -5.09 -8.07
CA THR A 19 14.31 -5.40 -8.49
C THR A 19 15.08 -6.22 -7.45
N PHE A 20 14.58 -6.32 -6.22
CA PHE A 20 15.21 -7.03 -5.11
C PHE A 20 15.06 -8.56 -5.17
N GLN A 21 14.09 -9.07 -5.93
CA GLN A 21 13.83 -10.51 -6.12
C GLN A 21 13.71 -10.91 -7.61
N GLY A 22 14.08 -10.04 -8.54
CA GLY A 22 14.05 -10.34 -9.97
C GLY A 22 12.73 -10.04 -10.69
N ASN A 23 11.88 -9.18 -10.11
CA ASN A 23 10.59 -8.74 -10.67
C ASN A 23 9.60 -9.88 -10.97
N ASP A 24 9.61 -10.94 -10.14
CA ASP A 24 8.68 -12.07 -10.28
C ASP A 24 7.50 -11.95 -9.29
N PRO A 25 6.27 -11.64 -9.76
CA PRO A 25 5.09 -11.49 -8.91
C PRO A 25 4.54 -12.81 -8.35
N SER A 26 5.12 -13.97 -8.69
CA SER A 26 4.71 -15.26 -8.14
C SER A 26 5.45 -15.64 -6.85
N THR A 27 6.47 -14.85 -6.46
CA THR A 27 7.40 -15.21 -5.37
C THR A 27 7.01 -14.64 -4.01
N ASP A 28 6.68 -13.34 -3.94
CA ASP A 28 6.45 -12.62 -2.70
C ASP A 28 4.97 -12.29 -2.48
N ARG A 29 4.25 -13.26 -1.91
CA ARG A 29 2.84 -13.10 -1.52
C ARG A 29 2.70 -12.27 -0.24
N MET A 30 1.79 -11.29 -0.28
CA MET A 30 1.42 -10.45 0.85
C MET A 30 0.18 -11.01 1.58
N TYR A 31 0.06 -10.69 2.87
CA TYR A 31 -1.04 -11.14 3.71
C TYR A 31 -1.76 -9.96 4.35
N SER A 32 -3.06 -10.12 4.58
CA SER A 32 -3.87 -9.15 5.31
C SER A 32 -4.29 -9.70 6.66
N PHE A 33 -4.15 -8.88 7.70
CA PHE A 33 -4.62 -9.17 9.06
C PHE A 33 -5.93 -8.41 9.38
N GLY A 34 -6.53 -7.75 8.38
CA GLY A 34 -7.75 -6.96 8.53
C GLY A 34 -7.77 -5.76 7.58
N ASN A 35 -8.97 -5.16 7.42
CA ASN A 35 -9.18 -3.91 6.69
C ASN A 35 -8.67 -3.90 5.24
N ASN A 36 -8.53 -5.06 4.60
CA ASN A 36 -8.00 -5.21 3.23
C ASN A 36 -6.62 -4.54 3.02
N VAL A 37 -5.85 -4.37 4.08
CA VAL A 37 -4.46 -3.90 4.01
C VAL A 37 -3.56 -5.12 3.98
N PHE A 38 -2.70 -5.19 2.96
CA PHE A 38 -1.78 -6.30 2.72
C PHE A 38 -0.34 -5.87 3.00
N GLU A 39 0.40 -6.75 3.67
CA GLU A 39 1.78 -6.52 4.08
C GLU A 39 2.65 -7.78 4.01
N ILE A 40 3.95 -7.55 3.93
CA ILE A 40 5.02 -8.57 3.95
C ILE A 40 6.27 -7.93 4.55
N ILE A 41 7.12 -8.75 5.17
CA ILE A 41 8.47 -8.36 5.58
C ILE A 41 9.44 -8.89 4.53
N SER A 42 10.21 -8.00 3.91
CA SER A 42 11.24 -8.36 2.93
C SER A 42 12.62 -7.98 3.48
N TYR A 43 13.56 -8.92 3.46
CA TYR A 43 14.92 -8.68 3.92
C TYR A 43 15.79 -8.23 2.74
N MET A 44 16.28 -6.99 2.80
CA MET A 44 17.07 -6.37 1.74
C MET A 44 18.32 -5.73 2.31
N VAL A 45 19.37 -5.64 1.48
CA VAL A 45 20.51 -4.79 1.79
C VAL A 45 20.17 -3.33 1.49
N ALA A 46 20.92 -2.40 2.07
CA ALA A 46 20.80 -0.98 1.72
C ALA A 46 21.07 -0.78 0.21
N GLY A 47 20.22 0.01 -0.45
CA GLY A 47 20.26 0.18 -1.89
C GLY A 47 19.02 0.85 -2.47
N SER A 48 19.03 1.08 -3.79
CA SER A 48 17.91 1.61 -4.54
C SER A 48 17.18 0.49 -5.28
N TYR A 49 15.87 0.41 -5.10
CA TYR A 49 15.03 -0.58 -5.74
C TYR A 49 13.80 0.06 -6.37
N THR A 50 13.14 -0.69 -7.25
CA THR A 50 11.82 -0.35 -7.77
C THR A 50 10.90 -1.53 -7.59
N TYR A 51 9.60 -1.27 -7.38
CA TYR A 51 8.62 -2.31 -7.17
C TYR A 51 7.21 -1.91 -7.63
N LYS A 52 6.34 -2.91 -7.73
CA LYS A 52 4.89 -2.82 -7.95
C LYS A 52 4.15 -3.75 -7.02
N PHE A 53 2.93 -3.36 -6.70
CA PHE A 53 1.91 -4.27 -6.17
C PHE A 53 1.15 -4.96 -7.30
N TYR A 54 0.70 -6.17 -7.01
CA TYR A 54 -0.05 -7.01 -7.94
C TYR A 54 -1.31 -7.50 -7.25
N ASN A 55 -2.46 -7.29 -7.89
CA ASN A 55 -3.75 -7.84 -7.45
C ASN A 55 -3.98 -9.20 -8.13
N GLY A 56 -3.08 -10.13 -7.83
CA GLY A 56 -2.89 -11.42 -8.50
C GLY A 56 -1.39 -11.73 -8.54
N ASN A 57 -0.99 -12.73 -9.31
CA ASN A 57 0.38 -13.25 -9.33
C ASN A 57 0.99 -13.26 -10.73
N THR A 58 0.43 -12.51 -11.68
CA THR A 58 0.89 -12.42 -13.06
C THR A 58 1.16 -10.97 -13.47
N GLY A 59 1.89 -10.77 -14.57
CA GLY A 59 2.17 -9.42 -15.07
C GLY A 59 0.93 -8.60 -15.45
N ILE A 60 -0.20 -9.24 -15.75
CA ILE A 60 -1.48 -8.57 -16.07
C ILE A 60 -2.12 -7.98 -14.81
N ASP A 61 -1.80 -8.55 -13.64
CA ASP A 61 -2.35 -8.13 -12.35
C ASP A 61 -1.61 -6.93 -11.74
N ALA A 62 -0.59 -6.42 -12.45
CA ALA A 62 0.23 -5.31 -12.00
C ALA A 62 -0.59 -4.04 -11.82
N GLU A 63 -0.32 -3.31 -10.74
CA GLU A 63 -0.87 -1.97 -10.57
C GLU A 63 -0.39 -1.01 -11.67
N THR A 64 -1.19 0.01 -11.94
CA THR A 64 -0.74 1.18 -12.71
C THR A 64 -0.31 2.26 -11.71
N VAL A 65 0.99 2.42 -11.52
CA VAL A 65 1.54 3.41 -10.58
C VAL A 65 1.32 4.82 -11.18
N PRO A 66 0.62 5.73 -10.49
CA PRO A 66 0.43 7.08 -11.00
C PRO A 66 1.75 7.85 -11.08
N SER A 67 1.87 8.74 -12.07
CA SER A 67 3.10 9.50 -12.34
C SER A 67 3.61 10.32 -11.15
N GLY A 68 2.75 10.73 -10.23
CA GLY A 68 3.13 11.47 -9.02
C GLY A 68 3.98 10.67 -8.01
N CYS A 69 4.01 9.35 -8.13
CA CYS A 69 4.81 8.45 -7.28
C CYS A 69 5.52 7.35 -8.09
N ALA A 70 5.58 7.51 -9.41
CA ALA A 70 6.24 6.56 -10.30
C ALA A 70 7.58 7.12 -10.79
N THR A 71 8.57 6.24 -10.91
CA THR A 71 9.76 6.43 -11.74
C THR A 71 9.74 5.34 -12.80
N SER A 72 9.65 5.73 -14.08
CA SER A 72 9.52 4.79 -15.21
C SER A 72 8.36 3.79 -15.06
N GLY A 73 7.26 4.21 -14.43
CA GLY A 73 6.08 3.37 -14.20
C GLY A 73 6.15 2.44 -12.99
N GLU A 74 7.22 2.51 -12.19
CA GLU A 74 7.44 1.70 -10.97
C GLU A 74 7.50 2.58 -9.72
N ARG A 75 7.24 2.03 -8.53
CA ARG A 75 7.45 2.74 -7.26
C ARG A 75 8.93 2.69 -6.87
N PRO A 76 9.64 3.84 -6.76
CA PRO A 76 11.02 3.84 -6.31
C PRO A 76 11.10 3.71 -4.78
N ILE A 77 12.15 3.05 -4.29
CA ILE A 77 12.48 2.98 -2.87
C ILE A 77 14.00 3.05 -2.70
N ASN A 78 14.45 3.87 -1.74
CA ASN A 78 15.85 3.96 -1.35
C ASN A 78 15.97 3.54 0.11
N LEU A 79 16.67 2.43 0.34
CA LEU A 79 16.87 1.84 1.66
C LEU A 79 18.23 2.24 2.21
N THR A 80 18.22 3.00 3.31
CA THR A 80 19.41 3.34 4.11
C THR A 80 19.46 2.60 5.44
N ASN A 81 18.30 2.14 5.91
CA ASN A 81 18.05 1.44 7.17
C ASN A 81 16.71 0.71 7.05
N ASP A 82 16.36 -0.05 8.09
CA ASP A 82 15.05 -0.68 8.18
C ASP A 82 13.95 0.40 8.18
N ILE A 83 12.94 0.20 7.34
CA ILE A 83 11.78 1.10 7.24
C ILE A 83 10.49 0.30 7.17
N VAL A 84 9.41 0.92 7.62
CA VAL A 84 8.06 0.47 7.35
C VAL A 84 7.48 1.37 6.27
N LEU A 85 7.08 0.77 5.14
CA LEU A 85 6.44 1.51 4.07
C LEU A 85 5.07 2.04 4.50
N SER A 86 4.81 3.31 4.19
CA SER A 86 3.48 3.91 4.40
C SER A 86 2.40 3.15 3.64
N ASN A 87 1.17 3.23 4.16
CA ASN A 87 0.03 2.64 3.47
C ASN A 87 -0.35 3.43 2.23
N VAL A 88 -0.55 2.73 1.11
CA VAL A 88 -0.99 3.31 -0.16
C VAL A 88 -2.15 2.50 -0.72
N CYS A 89 -3.09 3.17 -1.36
CA CYS A 89 -4.15 2.50 -2.10
C CYS A 89 -3.56 1.90 -3.38
N PHE A 90 -4.01 0.70 -3.75
CA PHE A 90 -3.59 0.04 -4.98
C PHE A 90 -3.83 0.95 -6.20
N SER A 91 -2.82 1.11 -7.07
CA SER A 91 -2.83 2.06 -8.21
C SER A 91 -3.03 3.54 -7.81
N SER A 92 -2.68 3.93 -6.58
CA SER A 92 -2.69 5.33 -6.10
C SER A 92 -1.37 5.72 -5.43
N CYS A 93 -1.13 7.02 -5.31
CA CYS A 93 -0.01 7.55 -4.52
C CYS A 93 -0.36 7.82 -3.05
N GLY A 94 -1.65 7.88 -2.73
CA GLY A 94 -2.15 8.18 -1.39
C GLY A 94 -2.92 7.02 -0.78
N THR A 95 -3.54 7.25 0.37
CA THR A 95 -4.41 6.31 1.08
C THR A 95 -5.75 6.11 0.35
N CYS A 96 -6.41 4.97 0.57
CA CYS A 96 -7.75 4.73 0.00
C CYS A 96 -8.81 5.66 0.61
N TYR A 97 -8.58 6.11 1.83
CA TYR A 97 -9.40 7.10 2.51
C TYR A 97 -8.72 8.46 2.43
N PRO A 98 -9.36 9.50 1.86
CA PRO A 98 -8.81 10.84 1.93
C PRO A 98 -8.70 11.26 3.40
N THR A 99 -7.65 11.96 3.77
CA THR A 99 -7.41 12.50 5.13
C THR A 99 -8.39 13.61 5.53
N LEU A 100 -9.45 13.82 4.75
CA LEU A 100 -10.50 14.79 5.01
C LEU A 100 -11.78 14.06 5.42
N VAL A 101 -11.89 13.74 6.71
CA VAL A 101 -13.20 13.85 7.35
C VAL A 101 -13.44 15.34 7.55
N ASN A 102 -13.86 16.04 6.49
CA ASN A 102 -14.60 17.28 6.68
C ASN A 102 -15.97 16.86 7.17
N ASP A 103 -16.06 16.50 8.44
CA ASP A 103 -17.35 16.41 9.10
C ASP A 103 -17.73 17.85 9.48
N PRO A 104 -18.67 18.50 8.77
CA PRO A 104 -19.12 19.83 9.15
C PRO A 104 -19.75 19.86 10.56
N ILE A 105 -19.96 18.70 11.18
CA ILE A 105 -20.53 18.54 12.51
C ILE A 105 -19.46 18.40 13.61
N PHE A 106 -18.18 18.20 13.28
CA PHE A 106 -17.07 18.20 14.25
C PHE A 106 -16.67 19.60 14.76
N ASN A 107 -17.50 20.60 14.51
CA ASN A 107 -17.47 21.90 15.19
C ASN A 107 -18.61 22.02 16.23
N SER A 108 -19.35 20.95 16.52
CA SER A 108 -20.29 20.93 17.64
C SER A 108 -19.51 20.64 18.92
N SER A 109 -19.50 21.64 19.81
CA SER A 109 -18.99 21.58 21.16
C SER A 109 -19.40 20.28 21.87
N VAL A 110 -18.42 19.41 22.12
CA VAL A 110 -18.59 18.24 22.96
C VAL A 110 -18.83 18.73 24.39
N ASN A 111 -20.09 18.79 24.81
CA ASN A 111 -20.43 19.06 26.21
C ASN A 111 -20.33 17.74 26.99
N ILE A 112 -19.19 17.53 27.64
CA ILE A 112 -19.01 16.47 28.63
C ILE A 112 -19.56 16.99 29.94
N TYR A 113 -20.64 16.37 30.43
CA TYR A 113 -21.16 16.63 31.78
C TYR A 113 -20.56 15.62 32.75
N PRO A 114 -20.05 16.05 33.91
CA PRO A 114 -19.61 15.12 34.94
C PRO A 114 -20.81 14.32 35.46
N ILE A 115 -20.65 13.00 35.54
CA ILE A 115 -21.56 12.13 36.28
C ILE A 115 -21.44 12.44 37.78
N ARG A 116 -22.58 12.55 38.46
CA ARG A 116 -22.68 12.82 39.90
C ARG A 116 -22.58 11.54 40.70
#